data_AF-A0A7C7QDB8-F1
#
_entry.id   AF-A0A7C7QDB8-F1
#
_cell.length_a   1.000
_cell.length_b   1.000
_cell.length_c   1.000
_cell.angle_alpha   90.00
_cell.angle_beta   90.00
_cell.angle_gamma   90.00
#
_symmetry.space_group_name_H-M   'P 1'
#
loop_
_entity.id
_entity.type
_entity.pdbx_description
1 polymer ?
#
loop_
_entity_poly.entity_id
_entity_poly.type
_entity_poly.pdbx_seq_one_letter_code
_entity_poly.pdbx_strand_id
1 'polypeptide(L)'
;MATVTIEKAEETGVKAVRISVKNSVNNVQVTITKLDKKPASVVVDVEGKVYHYLSIDKENIADEDISAVNISFQVEKSWINNNNIDKATVALQRYEDGGCSKLPTYQVDEDAVNIYYEAQSPTLSIYAITGETITPTPTPTPTATPTPT
;
A
#
# COMPACT_ATOMS: atom_id res chain seq x y z
N MET A 1 -17.20 -14.60 -4.20
CA MET A 1 -16.44 -13.35 -3.99
C MET A 1 -17.39 -12.20 -4.27
N ALA A 2 -17.59 -11.30 -3.31
CA ALA A 2 -18.34 -10.08 -3.56
C ALA A 2 -17.35 -9.06 -4.16
N THR A 3 -17.65 -8.51 -5.32
CA THR A 3 -16.84 -7.42 -5.87
C THR A 3 -17.57 -6.12 -5.55
N VAL A 4 -17.02 -5.32 -4.66
CA VAL A 4 -17.49 -3.95 -4.45
C VAL A 4 -16.72 -3.07 -5.42
N THR A 5 -17.41 -2.51 -6.41
CA THR A 5 -16.82 -1.56 -7.36
C THR A 5 -17.05 -0.16 -6.83
N ILE A 6 -15.97 0.64 -6.75
CA ILE A 6 -16.00 1.96 -6.15
C ILE A 6 -16.43 2.98 -7.19
N GLU A 7 -17.41 3.82 -6.86
CA GLU A 7 -17.96 4.81 -7.79
C GLU A 7 -17.22 6.15 -7.78
N LYS A 8 -16.39 6.44 -6.76
CA LYS A 8 -15.62 7.70 -6.73
C LYS A 8 -14.38 7.62 -5.83
N ALA A 9 -13.20 7.51 -6.46
CA ALA A 9 -11.88 7.55 -5.81
C ALA A 9 -10.90 8.47 -6.56
N GLU A 10 -11.43 9.38 -7.37
CA GLU A 10 -10.64 10.40 -8.08
C GLU A 10 -9.77 11.13 -7.05
N GLU A 11 -8.48 11.34 -7.37
CA GLU A 11 -7.43 11.92 -6.50
C GLU A 11 -6.71 11.01 -5.49
N THR A 12 -7.27 9.84 -5.14
CA THR A 12 -6.65 8.92 -4.14
C THR A 12 -5.60 7.99 -4.75
N GLY A 13 -5.64 7.77 -6.07
CA GLY A 13 -4.84 6.77 -6.76
C GLY A 13 -5.36 5.33 -6.60
N VAL A 14 -6.37 5.09 -5.75
CA VAL A 14 -6.99 3.77 -5.62
C VAL A 14 -7.90 3.52 -6.82
N LYS A 15 -7.74 2.35 -7.45
CA LYS A 15 -8.48 1.93 -8.65
C LYS A 15 -9.61 0.96 -8.31
N ALA A 16 -9.38 0.07 -7.36
CA ALA A 16 -10.36 -0.91 -6.93
C ALA A 16 -10.06 -1.41 -5.52
N VAL A 17 -11.12 -1.77 -4.77
CA VAL A 17 -11.02 -2.54 -3.52
C VAL A 17 -11.94 -3.73 -3.65
N ARG A 18 -11.36 -4.94 -3.69
CA ARG A 18 -12.09 -6.19 -3.80
C ARG A 18 -12.14 -6.86 -2.43
N ILE A 19 -13.34 -7.16 -1.93
CA ILE A 19 -13.53 -7.73 -0.60
C ILE A 19 -14.10 -9.14 -0.73
N SER A 20 -13.31 -10.14 -0.39
CA SER A 20 -13.80 -11.51 -0.25
C SER A 20 -14.45 -11.69 1.12
N VAL A 21 -15.70 -12.13 1.13
CA VAL A 21 -16.50 -12.31 2.35
C VAL A 21 -16.78 -13.78 2.62
N LYS A 22 -16.81 -14.15 3.90
CA LYS A 22 -17.12 -15.51 4.38
C LYS A 22 -18.63 -15.76 4.40
N ASN A 23 -19.39 -14.75 4.81
CA ASN A 23 -20.84 -14.80 4.95
C ASN A 23 -21.53 -13.88 3.94
N SER A 24 -22.83 -14.09 3.73
CA SER A 24 -23.65 -13.18 2.94
C SER A 24 -23.78 -11.83 3.66
N VAL A 25 -23.17 -10.80 3.08
CA VAL A 25 -23.32 -9.41 3.49
C VAL A 25 -24.14 -8.66 2.45
N ASN A 26 -24.96 -7.70 2.88
CA ASN A 26 -25.83 -6.92 1.99
C ASN A 26 -25.52 -5.44 2.15
N ASN A 27 -25.64 -4.68 1.06
CA ASN A 27 -25.48 -3.23 1.06
C ASN A 27 -24.12 -2.75 1.60
N VAL A 28 -23.04 -3.47 1.27
CA VAL A 28 -21.67 -3.10 1.68
C VAL A 28 -21.30 -1.77 1.05
N GLN A 29 -20.88 -0.82 1.89
CA GLN A 29 -20.35 0.48 1.42
C GLN A 29 -18.88 0.58 1.81
N VAL A 30 -18.08 1.12 0.89
CA VAL A 30 -16.65 1.36 1.09
C VAL A 30 -16.37 2.81 0.74
N THR A 31 -15.80 3.54 1.69
CA THR A 31 -15.45 4.96 1.53
C THR A 31 -13.95 5.10 1.56
N ILE A 32 -13.37 5.72 0.52
CA ILE A 32 -11.95 6.01 0.45
C ILE A 32 -11.75 7.50 0.63
N THR A 33 -10.93 7.87 1.60
CA THR A 33 -10.56 9.26 1.87
C THR A 33 -9.05 9.41 1.76
N LYS A 34 -8.59 10.33 0.90
CA LYS A 34 -7.18 10.75 0.90
C LYS A 34 -6.93 11.65 2.11
N LEU A 35 -5.86 11.37 2.83
CA LEU A 35 -5.43 12.19 3.95
C LEU A 35 -4.18 12.99 3.53
N ASP A 36 -4.21 14.30 3.71
CA ASP A 36 -3.06 15.17 3.37
C ASP A 36 -1.87 14.99 4.32
N LYS A 37 -2.14 14.49 5.53
CA LYS A 37 -1.15 14.30 6.59
C LYS A 37 -1.40 13.00 7.34
N LYS A 38 -0.33 12.50 7.98
CA LYS A 38 -0.41 11.38 8.91
C LYS A 38 -1.50 11.70 9.96
N PRO A 39 -2.50 10.81 10.16
CA PRO A 39 -3.50 11.03 11.18
C PRO A 39 -2.84 11.16 12.55
N ALA A 40 -3.28 12.11 13.38
CA ALA A 40 -2.69 12.36 14.70
C ALA A 40 -2.74 11.14 15.63
N SER A 41 -3.67 10.21 15.38
CA SER A 41 -3.82 8.94 16.09
C SER A 41 -2.66 7.96 15.81
N VAL A 42 -1.89 8.17 14.75
CA VAL A 42 -0.78 7.31 14.35
C VAL A 42 0.52 7.96 14.83
N VAL A 43 1.09 7.41 15.89
CA VAL A 43 2.39 7.84 16.43
C VAL A 43 3.58 7.18 15.72
N VAL A 44 3.35 6.08 15.00
CA VAL A 44 4.40 5.31 14.32
C VAL A 44 4.67 5.87 12.92
N ASP A 45 5.95 5.92 12.55
CA ASP A 45 6.37 6.30 11.19
C ASP A 45 6.49 5.06 10.32
N VAL A 46 6.13 5.24 9.05
CA VAL A 46 6.20 4.20 8.04
C VAL A 46 7.60 4.16 7.44
N GLU A 47 8.00 2.98 6.98
CA GLU A 47 9.29 2.82 6.32
C GLU A 47 9.25 3.40 4.91
N GLY A 48 10.29 4.16 4.55
CA GLY A 48 10.43 4.79 3.24
C GLY A 48 9.71 6.14 3.12
N LYS A 49 9.61 6.63 1.88
CA LYS A 49 8.92 7.87 1.56
C LYS A 49 7.45 7.60 1.30
N VAL A 50 6.60 8.45 1.87
CA VAL A 50 5.14 8.39 1.68
C VAL A 50 4.73 9.11 0.40
N TYR A 51 3.93 8.43 -0.41
CA TYR A 51 3.23 9.04 -1.53
C TYR A 51 1.92 9.67 -1.05
N HIS A 52 0.99 8.84 -0.56
CA HIS A 52 -0.33 9.25 -0.08
C HIS A 52 -0.73 8.45 1.17
N TYR A 53 -1.43 9.13 2.08
CA TYR A 53 -2.17 8.49 3.16
C TYR A 53 -3.62 8.28 2.74
N LEU A 54 -4.19 7.14 3.09
CA LEU A 54 -5.53 6.72 2.66
C LEU A 54 -6.29 6.17 3.87
N SER A 55 -7.51 6.64 4.11
CA SER A 55 -8.47 5.95 4.99
C SER A 55 -9.42 5.15 4.12
N ILE A 56 -9.54 3.84 4.36
CA ILE A 56 -10.56 3.03 3.70
C ILE A 56 -11.51 2.51 4.77
N ASP A 57 -12.67 3.14 4.84
CA ASP A 57 -13.71 2.85 5.80
C ASP A 57 -14.79 1.96 5.17
N LYS A 58 -15.46 1.17 6.01
CA LYS A 58 -16.46 0.20 5.59
C LYS A 58 -17.74 0.35 6.40
N GLU A 59 -18.87 0.17 5.76
CA GLU A 59 -20.18 0.08 6.41
C GLU A 59 -20.92 -1.18 5.98
N ASN A 60 -21.77 -1.69 6.87
CA ASN A 60 -22.59 -2.89 6.69
C ASN A 60 -21.78 -4.19 6.47
N ILE A 61 -20.52 -4.21 6.92
CA ILE A 61 -19.67 -5.40 6.95
C ILE A 61 -18.72 -5.37 8.15
N ALA A 62 -18.71 -6.45 8.94
CA ALA A 62 -17.78 -6.61 10.05
C ALA A 62 -16.45 -7.21 9.56
N ASP A 63 -15.37 -6.95 10.29
CA ASP A 63 -14.05 -7.54 9.97
C ASP A 63 -14.06 -9.07 10.02
N GLU A 64 -14.90 -9.66 10.87
CA GLU A 64 -15.05 -11.11 11.01
C GLU A 64 -15.61 -11.77 9.74
N ASP A 65 -16.48 -11.04 9.02
CA ASP A 65 -17.07 -11.48 7.75
C ASP A 65 -16.11 -11.34 6.57
N ILE A 66 -15.01 -10.61 6.73
CA ILE A 66 -13.98 -10.45 5.71
C ILE A 66 -13.04 -11.65 5.76
N SER A 67 -12.81 -12.24 4.59
CA SER A 67 -11.81 -13.29 4.38
C SER A 67 -10.50 -12.74 3.82
N ALA A 68 -10.59 -11.77 2.91
CA ALA A 68 -9.43 -11.14 2.28
C ALA A 68 -9.86 -9.84 1.59
N VAL A 69 -8.94 -8.89 1.50
CA VAL A 69 -9.11 -7.65 0.75
C VAL A 69 -7.96 -7.50 -0.23
N ASN A 70 -8.26 -7.22 -1.50
CA ASN A 70 -7.28 -6.83 -2.50
C ASN A 70 -7.52 -5.37 -2.89
N ILE A 71 -6.50 -4.53 -2.67
CA ILE A 71 -6.53 -3.11 -2.97
C ILE A 71 -5.64 -2.87 -4.18
N SER A 72 -6.23 -2.45 -5.29
CA SER A 72 -5.51 -2.05 -6.50
C SER A 72 -5.34 -0.54 -6.50
N PHE A 73 -4.11 -0.06 -6.62
CA PHE A 73 -3.79 1.37 -6.65
C PHE A 73 -2.71 1.67 -7.69
N GLN A 74 -2.62 2.94 -8.08
CA GLN A 74 -1.63 3.42 -9.02
C GLN A 74 -0.70 4.42 -8.35
N VAL A 75 0.55 4.46 -8.81
CA VAL A 75 1.56 5.44 -8.39
C VAL A 75 2.13 6.09 -9.64
N GLU A 76 2.18 7.42 -9.65
CA GLU A 76 2.76 8.15 -10.77
C GLU A 76 4.28 7.91 -10.87
N LYS A 77 4.77 7.65 -12.08
CA LYS A 77 6.20 7.50 -12.35
C LYS A 77 6.98 8.76 -12.05
N SER A 78 6.36 9.93 -12.21
CA SER A 78 6.95 11.22 -11.84
C SER A 78 7.34 11.25 -10.36
N TRP A 79 6.46 10.79 -9.46
CA TRP A 79 6.76 10.73 -8.03
C TRP A 79 7.89 9.74 -7.73
N ILE A 80 7.88 8.55 -8.34
CA ILE A 80 8.93 7.54 -8.18
C ILE A 80 10.28 8.11 -8.61
N ASN A 81 10.36 8.70 -9.80
CA ASN A 81 11.59 9.25 -10.36
C ASN A 81 12.10 10.45 -9.54
N ASN A 82 11.22 11.40 -9.20
CA ASN A 82 11.57 12.60 -8.43
C ASN A 82 12.06 12.27 -7.01
N ASN A 83 11.56 11.17 -6.44
CA ASN A 83 11.94 10.73 -5.10
C ASN A 83 13.02 9.66 -5.09
N ASN A 84 13.50 9.25 -6.27
CA ASN A 84 14.52 8.22 -6.45
C ASN A 84 14.11 6.88 -5.78
N ILE A 85 12.85 6.49 -5.97
CA ILE A 85 12.25 5.30 -5.37
C ILE A 85 12.53 4.08 -6.22
N ASP A 86 12.88 2.96 -5.58
CA ASP A 86 12.86 1.66 -6.23
C ASP A 86 11.41 1.21 -6.38
N LYS A 87 10.92 1.11 -7.61
CA LYS A 87 9.54 0.67 -7.89
C LYS A 87 9.22 -0.71 -7.30
N ALA A 88 10.21 -1.58 -7.12
CA ALA A 88 10.01 -2.90 -6.51
C ALA A 88 9.75 -2.83 -4.99
N THR A 89 10.12 -1.72 -4.35
CA THR A 89 9.93 -1.51 -2.91
C THR A 89 8.61 -0.84 -2.57
N VAL A 90 7.86 -0.38 -3.60
CA VAL A 90 6.57 0.25 -3.42
C VAL A 90 5.60 -0.72 -2.76
N ALA A 91 5.04 -0.30 -1.63
CA ALA A 91 4.15 -1.12 -0.85
C ALA A 91 3.06 -0.30 -0.17
N LEU A 92 1.92 -0.95 0.04
CA LEU A 92 0.87 -0.45 0.91
C LEU A 92 1.19 -0.85 2.35
N GLN A 93 1.36 0.11 3.25
CA GLN A 93 1.50 -0.15 4.67
C GLN A 93 0.17 0.09 5.36
N ARG A 94 -0.24 -0.83 6.23
CA ARG A 94 -1.46 -0.75 7.04
C ARG A 94 -1.11 -0.24 8.43
N TYR A 95 -1.84 0.75 8.92
CA TYR A 95 -1.78 1.15 10.32
C TYR A 95 -2.65 0.24 11.18
N GLU A 96 -2.10 -0.18 12.32
CA GLU A 96 -2.75 -1.04 13.31
C GLU A 96 -2.56 -0.43 14.70
N ASP A 97 -3.29 -0.92 15.71
CA ASP A 97 -3.20 -0.41 17.08
C ASP A 97 -1.75 -0.44 17.58
N GLY A 98 -1.13 0.74 17.64
CA GLY A 98 0.24 0.94 18.09
C GLY A 98 1.33 0.62 17.06
N GLY A 99 1.02 0.38 15.78
CA GLY A 99 2.00 -0.05 14.77
C GLY A 99 1.67 0.28 13.32
N CYS A 100 2.62 0.00 12.43
CA CYS A 100 2.37 -0.13 10.99
C CYS A 100 2.98 -1.43 10.46
N SER A 101 2.29 -2.06 9.52
CA SER A 101 2.66 -3.35 8.94
C SER A 101 2.68 -3.24 7.42
N LYS A 102 3.79 -3.62 6.78
CA LYS A 102 3.93 -3.65 5.32
C LYS A 102 3.10 -4.80 4.76
N LEU A 103 2.16 -4.50 3.85
CA LEU A 103 1.33 -5.51 3.23
C LEU A 103 2.04 -6.14 2.01
N PRO A 104 1.78 -7.43 1.72
CA PRO A 104 2.18 -8.06 0.46
C PRO A 104 1.64 -7.25 -0.70
N THR A 105 2.55 -6.61 -1.45
CA THR A 105 2.22 -5.72 -2.56
C THR A 105 2.99 -6.18 -3.79
N TYR A 106 2.30 -6.23 -4.92
CA TYR A 106 2.86 -6.68 -6.19
C TYR A 106 2.60 -5.66 -7.28
N GLN A 107 3.61 -5.33 -8.07
CA GLN A 107 3.42 -4.63 -9.32
C GLN A 107 2.66 -5.56 -10.27
N VAL A 108 1.52 -5.10 -10.79
CA VAL A 108 0.65 -5.88 -11.68
C VAL A 108 0.65 -5.37 -13.11
N ASP A 109 0.88 -4.07 -13.31
CA ASP A 109 0.91 -3.45 -14.63
C ASP A 109 1.69 -2.12 -14.63
N GLU A 110 2.00 -1.60 -15.82
CA GLU A 110 2.72 -0.33 -15.99
C GLU A 110 2.34 0.32 -17.33
N ASP A 111 1.93 1.59 -17.30
CA ASP A 111 1.65 2.38 -18.51
C ASP A 111 2.69 3.50 -18.72
N ALA A 112 2.43 4.47 -19.60
CA ALA A 112 3.37 5.57 -19.85
C ALA A 112 3.56 6.54 -18.67
N VAL A 113 2.56 6.67 -17.79
CA VAL A 113 2.44 7.69 -16.74
C VAL A 113 2.49 7.08 -15.33
N ASN A 114 1.92 5.90 -15.14
CA ASN A 114 1.66 5.26 -13.86
C ASN A 114 2.21 3.82 -13.80
N ILE A 115 2.45 3.37 -12.57
CA ILE A 115 2.68 1.96 -12.24
C ILE A 115 1.51 1.48 -11.38
N TYR A 116 0.99 0.30 -11.69
CA TYR A 116 -0.16 -0.29 -11.02
C TYR A 116 0.29 -1.40 -10.08
N TYR A 117 -0.25 -1.36 -8.86
CA TYR A 117 0.05 -2.31 -7.81
C TYR A 117 -1.23 -2.92 -7.24
N GLU A 118 -1.09 -4.14 -6.72
CA GLU A 118 -2.13 -4.81 -5.95
C GLU A 118 -1.56 -5.22 -4.58
N ALA A 119 -2.23 -4.80 -3.51
CA ALA A 119 -1.88 -5.15 -2.14
C ALA A 119 -2.95 -6.03 -1.50
N GLN A 120 -2.50 -7.03 -0.75
CA GLN A 120 -3.36 -7.93 0.01
C GLN A 120 -3.44 -7.48 1.46
N SER A 121 -4.65 -7.21 1.94
CA SER A 121 -4.93 -6.81 3.31
C SER A 121 -5.90 -7.79 3.95
N PRO A 122 -5.72 -8.15 5.23
CA PRO A 122 -6.67 -9.01 5.94
C PRO A 122 -8.01 -8.31 6.16
N THR A 123 -7.98 -7.01 6.47
CA THR A 123 -9.15 -6.17 6.76
C THR A 123 -8.96 -4.76 6.20
N LEU A 124 -9.94 -3.88 6.36
CA LEU A 124 -9.87 -2.46 5.96
C LEU A 124 -9.42 -1.56 7.13
N SER A 125 -8.59 -0.55 6.84
CA SER A 125 -8.07 0.39 7.84
C SER A 125 -7.50 1.66 7.18
N ILE A 126 -6.66 2.39 7.91
CA ILE A 126 -5.83 3.48 7.38
C ILE A 126 -4.56 2.88 6.78
N TYR A 127 -4.17 3.37 5.62
CA TYR A 127 -3.01 2.94 4.86
C TYR A 127 -2.10 4.10 4.48
N ALA A 128 -0.85 3.77 4.19
CA ALA A 128 0.10 4.65 3.52
C ALA A 128 0.68 3.93 2.30
N ILE A 129 0.66 4.59 1.14
CA ILE A 129 1.45 4.13 0.00
C ILE A 129 2.86 4.65 0.21
N THR A 130 3.83 3.72 0.25
CA THR A 130 5.23 4.02 0.54
C THR A 130 6.14 3.45 -0.53
N GLY A 131 7.34 4.00 -0.65
CA GLY A 131 8.42 3.42 -1.44
C GLY A 131 9.76 3.76 -0.83
N GLU A 132 10.71 2.85 -0.96
CA GLU A 132 12.07 3.03 -0.45
C GLU A 132 12.96 3.58 -1.56
N THR A 133 13.90 4.44 -1.20
CA THR A 133 14.84 4.99 -2.18
C THR A 133 15.75 3.88 -2.70
N ILE A 134 16.18 3.96 -3.96
CA ILE A 134 17.28 3.12 -4.46
C ILE A 134 18.52 3.41 -3.61
N THR A 135 18.78 2.59 -2.60
CA THR A 135 20.06 2.63 -1.92
C THR A 135 21.07 2.04 -2.90
N PRO A 136 22.19 2.71 -3.19
CA PRO A 136 23.27 2.04 -3.88
C PRO A 136 23.61 0.84 -3.00
N THR A 137 23.48 -0.37 -3.56
CA THR A 137 24.00 -1.57 -2.91
C THR A 137 25.40 -1.22 -2.44
N PRO A 138 25.75 -1.35 -1.15
CA PRO A 138 27.12 -1.15 -0.76
C PRO A 138 27.93 -2.11 -1.61
N THR A 139 28.78 -1.57 -2.48
CA THR A 139 29.77 -2.36 -3.23
C THR A 139 30.33 -3.37 -2.24
N PRO A 140 30.27 -4.69 -2.50
CA PRO A 140 30.79 -5.67 -1.56
C PRO A 140 32.20 -5.21 -1.22
N THR A 141 32.43 -4.87 0.05
CA THR A 141 33.77 -4.52 0.52
C THR A 141 34.66 -5.67 0.06
N PRO A 142 35.71 -5.44 -0.75
CA PRO A 142 36.57 -6.53 -1.18
C PRO A 142 37.05 -7.23 0.09
N THR A 143 36.64 -8.49 0.25
CA THR A 143 37.15 -9.35 1.32
C THR A 143 38.66 -9.26 1.26
N ALA A 144 39.28 -8.74 2.32
CA ALA A 144 40.72 -8.66 2.40
C ALA A 144 41.29 -10.06 2.13
N THR A 145 42.00 -10.22 1.01
CA THR A 145 42.77 -11.43 0.72
C THR A 145 43.73 -11.63 1.89
N PRO A 146 43.66 -12.76 2.63
CA PRO A 146 44.64 -13.01 3.67
C PRO A 146 46.02 -13.08 3.01
N THR A 147 46.95 -12.23 3.46
CA THR A 147 48.35 -12.28 3.04
C THR A 147 48.95 -13.63 3.46
N PRO A 148 49.51 -14.43 2.53
CA PRO A 148 50.17 -15.68 2.91
C PRO A 148 51.46 -15.36 3.68
N THR A 149 51.67 -16.08 4.79
CA THR A 149 52.87 -16.03 5.64
C THR A 149 53.97 -16.91 5.05
#